data_AF-A0A497DED5-F1
#
_entry.id   AF-A0A497DED5-F1
#
_cell.length_a   1.000
_cell.length_b   1.000
_cell.length_c   1.000
_cell.angle_alpha   90.00
_cell.angle_beta   90.00
_cell.angle_gamma   90.00
#
_symmetry.space_group_name_H-M   'P 1'
#
loop_
_entity.id
_entity.type
_entity.pdbx_description
1 polymer ?
#
loop_
_entity_poly.entity_id
_entity_poly.type
_entity_poly.pdbx_seq_one_letter_code
_entity_poly.pdbx_strand_id
1 'polypeptide(L)'
;MNTSFKKTLLQIARDAITEQLTGEILIDRNRLTDQYPELTEPGAVFVTLNKNHQLRGCIGSIEAHRPLMDDIIENAVSAAFRDPRFIPLIKDELPDISVEISILSAPEVVGYNSVTELKQKVKPGTDGIILSNGYHRAVFLPQVWEQLPGFDLFFEHLCKKAGLSGNCLNDFPRIEKFHVTIVEEP
;
A
#
# COMPACT_ATOMS: atom_id res chain seq x y z
N MET A 1 -4.92 -5.36 15.77
CA MET A 1 -5.87 -6.01 14.86
C MET A 1 -5.96 -7.50 15.20
N ASN A 2 -7.14 -8.05 15.45
CA ASN A 2 -7.29 -9.46 15.82
C ASN A 2 -7.18 -10.39 14.59
N THR A 3 -6.90 -11.68 14.82
CA THR A 3 -6.67 -12.67 13.75
C THR A 3 -7.90 -12.91 12.87
N SER A 4 -9.11 -12.82 13.45
CA SER A 4 -10.36 -13.02 12.71
C SER A 4 -10.56 -11.93 11.67
N PHE A 5 -10.39 -10.66 12.07
CA PHE A 5 -10.52 -9.53 11.17
C PHE A 5 -9.46 -9.54 10.06
N LYS A 6 -8.20 -9.88 10.38
CA LYS A 6 -7.13 -10.06 9.38
C LYS A 6 -7.53 -11.05 8.28
N LYS A 7 -8.08 -12.21 8.65
CA LYS A 7 -8.58 -13.20 7.70
C LYS A 7 -9.73 -12.66 6.85
N THR A 8 -10.63 -11.88 7.44
CA THR A 8 -11.72 -11.22 6.71
C THR A 8 -11.19 -10.26 5.65
N LEU A 9 -10.16 -9.45 5.96
CA LEU A 9 -9.57 -8.53 4.96
C LEU A 9 -8.99 -9.29 3.76
N LEU A 10 -8.24 -10.37 4.00
CA LEU A 10 -7.69 -11.23 2.95
C LEU A 10 -8.81 -11.88 2.13
N GLN A 11 -9.86 -12.36 2.80
CA GLN A 11 -11.02 -12.96 2.13
C GLN A 11 -11.74 -11.96 1.23
N ILE A 12 -11.93 -10.70 1.68
CA ILE A 12 -12.54 -9.65 0.85
C ILE A 12 -11.73 -9.43 -0.44
N ALA A 13 -10.40 -9.35 -0.33
CA ALA A 13 -9.54 -9.19 -1.51
C ALA A 13 -9.64 -10.38 -2.47
N ARG A 14 -9.62 -11.61 -1.93
CA ARG A 14 -9.74 -12.85 -2.72
C ARG A 14 -11.10 -12.97 -3.38
N ASP A 15 -12.17 -12.67 -2.65
CA ASP A 15 -13.54 -12.68 -3.16
C ASP A 15 -13.67 -11.66 -4.29
N ALA A 16 -13.18 -10.42 -4.12
CA ALA A 16 -13.24 -9.39 -5.16
C ALA A 16 -12.59 -9.83 -6.49
N ILE A 17 -11.42 -10.48 -6.42
CA ILE A 17 -10.75 -11.04 -7.60
C ILE A 17 -11.58 -12.17 -8.20
N THR A 18 -12.18 -13.01 -7.36
CA THR A 18 -13.00 -14.15 -7.79
C THR A 18 -14.28 -13.68 -8.48
N GLU A 19 -15.01 -12.72 -7.89
CA GLU A 19 -16.21 -12.11 -8.48
C GLU A 19 -15.90 -11.55 -9.88
N GLN A 20 -14.75 -10.89 -10.04
CA GLN A 20 -14.34 -10.33 -11.33
C GLN A 20 -14.01 -11.41 -12.39
N LEU A 21 -13.57 -12.60 -11.98
CA LEU A 21 -13.24 -13.73 -12.86
C LEU A 21 -14.45 -14.60 -13.20
N THR A 22 -15.39 -14.76 -12.27
CA THR A 22 -16.51 -15.71 -12.39
C THR A 22 -17.84 -15.03 -12.67
N GLY A 23 -17.99 -13.75 -12.31
CA GLY A 23 -19.25 -13.02 -12.28
C GLY A 23 -20.18 -13.41 -11.13
N GLU A 24 -19.74 -14.31 -10.23
CA GLU A 24 -20.49 -14.68 -9.03
C GLU A 24 -20.35 -13.57 -7.99
N ILE A 25 -21.42 -13.29 -7.24
CA ILE A 25 -21.39 -12.33 -6.12
C ILE A 25 -21.12 -13.10 -4.83
N LEU A 26 -20.02 -12.79 -4.17
CA LEU A 26 -19.49 -13.44 -2.96
C LEU A 26 -19.45 -12.47 -1.76
N ILE A 27 -19.24 -11.18 -1.99
CA ILE A 27 -19.06 -10.18 -0.94
C ILE A 27 -20.43 -9.69 -0.44
N ASP A 28 -20.88 -10.24 0.68
CA ASP A 28 -22.02 -9.69 1.44
C ASP A 28 -21.57 -8.49 2.28
N ARG A 29 -21.64 -7.31 1.67
CA ARG A 29 -21.19 -6.04 2.26
C ARG A 29 -21.91 -5.73 3.58
N ASN A 30 -23.23 -5.91 3.65
CA ASN A 30 -24.01 -5.59 4.85
C ASN A 30 -23.60 -6.46 6.02
N ARG A 31 -23.51 -7.79 5.80
CA ARG A 31 -23.07 -8.73 6.83
C ARG A 31 -21.66 -8.42 7.32
N LEU A 32 -20.75 -8.07 6.41
CA LEU A 32 -19.38 -7.73 6.76
C LEU A 32 -19.29 -6.43 7.57
N THR A 33 -20.03 -5.39 7.20
CA THR A 33 -20.03 -4.11 7.94
C THR A 33 -20.76 -4.19 9.28
N ASP A 34 -21.78 -5.04 9.40
CA ASP A 34 -22.45 -5.33 10.68
C ASP A 34 -21.49 -6.03 11.65
N GLN A 35 -20.66 -6.94 11.13
CA GLN A 35 -19.68 -7.68 11.92
C GLN A 35 -18.42 -6.86 12.24
N TYR A 36 -17.97 -6.02 11.30
CA TYR A 36 -16.77 -5.20 11.40
C TYR A 36 -17.05 -3.77 10.90
N PRO A 37 -17.60 -2.90 11.77
CA PRO A 37 -17.87 -1.51 11.42
C PRO A 37 -16.63 -0.74 10.94
N GLU A 38 -15.42 -1.14 11.33
CA GLU A 38 -14.16 -0.53 10.88
C GLU A 38 -13.96 -0.60 9.35
N LEU A 39 -14.68 -1.49 8.66
CA LEU A 39 -14.68 -1.59 7.19
C LEU A 39 -15.31 -0.36 6.51
N THR A 40 -16.17 0.38 7.22
CA THR A 40 -16.81 1.60 6.70
C THR A 40 -15.96 2.86 6.91
N GLU A 41 -14.95 2.78 7.77
CA GLU A 41 -14.04 3.89 8.02
C GLU A 41 -13.09 4.11 6.84
N PRO A 42 -12.66 5.36 6.57
CA PRO A 42 -11.66 5.64 5.54
C PRO A 42 -10.37 4.83 5.78
N GLY A 43 -9.89 4.15 4.74
CA GLY A 43 -8.66 3.36 4.79
C GLY A 43 -7.88 3.45 3.48
N ALA A 44 -6.57 3.23 3.57
CA ALA A 44 -5.68 3.14 2.41
C ALA A 44 -4.89 1.84 2.50
N VAL A 45 -4.93 1.04 1.43
CA VAL A 45 -4.22 -0.22 1.36
C VAL A 45 -3.44 -0.36 0.06
N PHE A 46 -2.38 -1.16 0.12
CA PHE A 46 -1.82 -1.81 -1.06
C PHE A 46 -2.19 -3.29 -1.01
N VAL A 47 -2.70 -3.81 -2.12
CA VAL A 47 -2.91 -5.23 -2.31
C VAL A 47 -1.81 -5.75 -3.22
N THR A 48 -1.05 -6.71 -2.70
CA THR A 48 0.03 -7.40 -3.41
C THR A 48 -0.39 -8.83 -3.65
N LEU A 49 -0.25 -9.27 -4.90
CA LEU A 49 -0.47 -10.64 -5.33
C LEU A 49 0.88 -11.27 -5.61
N ASN A 50 1.11 -12.45 -5.07
CA ASN A 50 2.30 -13.24 -5.36
C ASN A 50 1.91 -14.59 -5.95
N LYS A 51 2.72 -15.12 -6.87
CA LYS A 51 2.62 -16.47 -7.40
C LYS A 51 3.96 -17.16 -7.17
N ASN A 52 3.97 -18.30 -6.46
CA ASN A 52 5.22 -19.00 -6.11
C ASN A 52 6.29 -18.07 -5.48
N HIS A 53 5.87 -17.22 -4.54
CA HIS A 53 6.70 -16.19 -3.87
C HIS A 53 7.27 -15.10 -4.80
N GLN A 54 6.75 -14.95 -6.01
CA GLN A 54 7.14 -13.88 -6.94
C GLN A 54 5.98 -12.90 -7.13
N LEU A 55 6.32 -11.61 -7.21
CA LEU A 55 5.35 -10.54 -7.45
C LEU A 55 4.56 -10.80 -8.74
N ARG A 56 3.23 -10.82 -8.64
CA ARG A 56 2.28 -11.05 -9.75
C ARG A 56 1.35 -9.85 -10.00
N GLY A 57 1.31 -8.91 -9.07
CA GLY A 57 0.62 -7.63 -9.17
C GLY A 57 0.70 -6.86 -7.85
N CYS A 58 0.77 -5.53 -7.88
CA CYS A 58 0.67 -4.71 -6.69
C CYS A 58 0.12 -3.33 -7.04
N ILE A 59 -1.05 -3.01 -6.49
CA ILE A 59 -1.71 -1.71 -6.64
C ILE A 59 -2.26 -1.28 -5.28
N GLY A 60 -2.28 0.03 -5.04
CA GLY A 60 -2.76 0.55 -3.78
C GLY A 60 -3.03 2.04 -3.79
N SER A 61 -3.66 2.47 -2.70
CA SER A 61 -3.94 3.85 -2.38
C SER A 61 -2.94 4.34 -1.32
N ILE A 62 -2.47 5.57 -1.47
CA ILE A 62 -1.59 6.21 -0.48
C ILE A 62 -2.41 6.97 0.57
N GLU A 63 -3.59 7.45 0.18
CA GLU A 63 -4.47 8.25 1.03
C GLU A 63 -5.83 7.58 1.16
N ALA A 64 -6.38 7.69 2.38
CA ALA A 64 -7.69 7.15 2.72
C ALA A 64 -8.78 8.07 2.16
N HIS A 65 -9.19 7.78 0.92
CA HIS A 65 -10.18 8.57 0.17
C HIS A 65 -11.54 7.86 0.02
N ARG A 66 -11.63 6.60 0.47
CA ARG A 66 -12.84 5.77 0.46
C ARG A 66 -12.82 4.79 1.64
N PRO A 67 -13.95 4.13 1.95
CA PRO A 67 -14.00 3.11 3.00
C PRO A 67 -12.96 2.00 2.81
N LEU A 68 -12.42 1.47 3.90
CA LEU A 68 -11.39 0.43 3.89
C LEU A 68 -11.79 -0.78 3.03
N MET A 69 -13.04 -1.25 3.15
CA MET A 69 -13.53 -2.37 2.32
C MET A 69 -13.50 -2.04 0.83
N ASP A 70 -13.91 -0.83 0.45
CA ASP A 70 -13.90 -0.40 -0.95
C ASP A 70 -12.49 -0.25 -1.49
N ASP A 71 -11.56 0.25 -0.67
CA ASP A 71 -10.17 0.35 -1.06
C ASP A 71 -9.52 -1.01 -1.26
N ILE A 72 -9.83 -2.00 -0.41
CA ILE A 72 -9.37 -3.39 -0.56
C ILE A 72 -9.91 -4.00 -1.86
N ILE A 73 -11.23 -3.91 -2.10
CA ILE A 73 -11.87 -4.48 -3.28
C ILE A 73 -11.25 -3.90 -4.56
N GLU A 74 -11.19 -2.57 -4.67
CA GLU A 74 -10.72 -1.91 -5.87
C GLU A 74 -9.23 -2.13 -6.13
N ASN A 75 -8.42 -2.14 -5.08
CA ASN A 75 -6.99 -2.39 -5.21
C ASN A 75 -6.69 -3.87 -5.47
N ALA A 76 -7.48 -4.82 -4.96
CA ALA A 76 -7.34 -6.23 -5.28
C ALA A 76 -7.65 -6.51 -6.76
N VAL A 77 -8.77 -5.99 -7.27
CA VAL A 77 -9.13 -6.06 -8.69
C VAL A 77 -8.06 -5.38 -9.54
N SER A 78 -7.60 -4.19 -9.14
CA SER A 78 -6.58 -3.47 -9.91
C SER A 78 -5.23 -4.19 -9.90
N ALA A 79 -4.81 -4.78 -8.78
CA ALA A 79 -3.59 -5.59 -8.71
C ALA A 79 -3.67 -6.84 -9.61
N ALA A 80 -4.83 -7.48 -9.70
CA ALA A 80 -5.03 -8.67 -10.51
C ALA A 80 -5.13 -8.37 -12.03
N PHE A 81 -5.75 -7.25 -12.42
CA PHE A 81 -6.16 -7.04 -13.82
C PHE A 81 -5.63 -5.75 -14.46
N ARG A 82 -5.12 -4.80 -13.67
CA ARG A 82 -4.79 -3.44 -14.15
C ARG A 82 -3.36 -2.99 -13.82
N ASP A 83 -2.55 -3.84 -13.19
CA ASP A 83 -1.12 -3.55 -13.01
C ASP A 83 -0.42 -3.59 -14.37
N PRO A 84 0.11 -2.46 -14.88
CA PRO A 84 0.63 -2.37 -16.25
C PRO A 84 1.90 -3.20 -16.47
N ARG A 85 2.51 -3.73 -15.41
CA ARG A 85 3.69 -4.59 -15.48
C ARG A 85 3.35 -6.04 -15.80
N PHE A 86 2.08 -6.44 -15.65
CA PHE A 86 1.65 -7.83 -15.76
C PHE A 86 0.44 -7.97 -16.68
N ILE A 87 0.27 -9.15 -17.26
CA ILE A 87 -0.97 -9.48 -17.95
C ILE A 87 -2.09 -9.72 -16.91
N PRO A 88 -3.36 -9.44 -17.25
CA PRO A 88 -4.49 -9.74 -16.37
C PRO A 88 -4.49 -11.20 -15.92
N LEU A 89 -4.84 -11.42 -14.65
CA LEU A 89 -4.94 -12.77 -14.07
C LEU A 89 -6.04 -13.59 -14.79
N ILE A 90 -5.81 -14.88 -14.95
CA ILE A 90 -6.83 -15.83 -15.42
C ILE A 90 -7.31 -16.75 -14.30
N LYS A 91 -8.50 -17.34 -14.46
CA LYS A 91 -9.16 -18.16 -13.43
C LYS A 91 -8.28 -19.29 -12.91
N ASP A 92 -7.54 -19.96 -13.80
CA ASP A 92 -6.70 -21.11 -13.44
C ASP A 92 -5.48 -20.73 -12.59
N GLU A 93 -5.09 -19.45 -12.56
CA GLU A 93 -4.00 -18.99 -11.70
C GLU A 93 -4.45 -18.76 -10.25
N LEU A 94 -5.74 -18.50 -10.01
CA LEU A 94 -6.25 -18.07 -8.71
C LEU A 94 -5.89 -18.99 -7.52
N PRO A 95 -5.85 -20.33 -7.67
CA PRO A 95 -5.42 -21.24 -6.60
C PRO A 95 -3.94 -21.07 -6.20
N ASP A 96 -3.09 -20.59 -7.12
CA ASP A 96 -1.64 -20.43 -6.90
C ASP A 96 -1.25 -19.02 -6.45
N ILE A 97 -2.21 -18.10 -6.38
CA ILE A 97 -2.00 -16.72 -5.93
C ILE A 97 -2.11 -16.66 -4.43
N SER A 98 -1.11 -16.06 -3.78
CA SER A 98 -1.22 -15.57 -2.42
C SER A 98 -1.48 -14.07 -2.38
N VAL A 99 -2.30 -13.65 -1.41
CA VAL A 99 -2.69 -12.25 -1.19
C VAL A 99 -1.99 -11.70 0.05
N GLU A 100 -1.41 -10.51 -0.11
CA GLU A 100 -0.90 -9.68 0.97
C GLU A 100 -1.60 -8.31 0.91
N ILE A 101 -2.02 -7.79 2.06
CA ILE A 101 -2.60 -6.47 2.24
C ILE A 101 -1.69 -5.67 3.18
N SER A 102 -1.16 -4.58 2.64
CA SER A 102 -0.41 -3.57 3.38
C SER A 102 -1.34 -2.41 3.74
N ILE A 103 -1.77 -2.32 5.00
CA ILE A 103 -2.68 -1.27 5.49
C ILE A 103 -1.86 -0.08 5.99
N LEU A 104 -2.11 1.10 5.43
CA LEU A 104 -1.38 2.32 5.75
C LEU A 104 -2.06 3.07 6.90
N SER A 105 -1.26 3.56 7.84
CA SER A 105 -1.72 4.59 8.77
C SER A 105 -1.95 5.91 8.05
N ALA A 106 -2.75 6.79 8.63
CA ALA A 106 -2.82 8.17 8.17
C ALA A 106 -1.40 8.78 8.14
N PRO A 107 -0.99 9.46 7.05
CA PRO A 107 0.30 10.13 7.00
C PRO A 107 0.38 11.28 7.99
N GLU A 108 1.50 11.37 8.71
CA GLU A 108 1.80 12.46 9.63
C GLU A 108 2.89 13.36 9.04
N VAL A 109 2.65 14.67 9.04
CA VAL A 109 3.65 15.65 8.59
C VAL A 109 4.85 15.63 9.52
N VAL A 110 6.04 15.46 8.94
CA VAL A 110 7.29 15.63 9.66
C VAL A 110 7.68 17.10 9.57
N GLY A 111 7.54 17.85 10.67
CA GLY A 111 8.10 19.20 10.75
C GLY A 111 9.61 19.13 10.96
N TYR A 112 10.39 19.82 10.13
CA TYR A 112 11.86 19.89 10.23
C TYR A 112 12.37 21.21 9.65
N ASN A 113 13.50 21.70 10.18
CA ASN A 113 14.18 22.92 9.73
C ASN A 113 15.59 22.65 9.18
N SER A 114 16.02 21.39 9.17
CA SER A 114 17.27 20.96 8.52
C SER A 114 17.21 19.48 8.13
N VAL A 115 18.03 19.07 7.15
CA VAL A 115 18.17 17.66 6.76
C VAL A 115 18.63 16.80 7.93
N THR A 116 19.49 17.33 8.82
CA THR A 116 19.94 16.65 10.04
C THR A 116 18.77 16.36 10.98
N GLU A 117 17.85 17.31 11.17
CA GLU A 117 16.65 17.11 11.99
C GLU A 117 15.70 16.09 11.37
N LEU A 118 15.51 16.13 10.04
CA LEU A 118 14.70 15.15 9.32
C LEU A 118 15.24 13.73 9.52
N LYS A 119 16.57 13.56 9.43
CA LYS A 119 17.26 12.27 9.63
C LYS A 119 17.06 11.68 11.03
N GLN A 120 16.83 12.52 12.05
CA GLN A 120 16.52 12.06 13.41
C GLN A 120 15.05 11.65 13.59
N LYS A 121 14.15 12.19 12.75
CA LYS A 121 12.69 11.99 12.86
C LYS A 121 12.14 10.86 11.99
N VAL A 122 12.92 10.44 10.99
CA VAL A 122 12.64 9.30 10.11
C VAL A 122 13.37 8.05 10.61
N LYS A 123 12.65 6.94 10.68
CA LYS A 123 13.15 5.63 11.13
C LYS A 123 13.24 4.66 9.95
N PRO A 124 14.45 4.38 9.45
CA PRO A 124 14.66 3.35 8.43
C PRO A 124 14.08 1.99 8.85
N GLY A 125 13.47 1.29 7.91
CA GLY A 125 12.81 -0.01 8.11
C GLY A 125 11.45 0.07 8.79
N THR A 126 11.02 1.24 9.27
CA THR A 126 9.73 1.44 9.96
C THR A 126 8.83 2.42 9.23
N ASP A 127 9.37 3.58 8.85
CA ASP A 127 8.58 4.66 8.27
C ASP A 127 8.46 4.49 6.75
N GLY A 128 7.23 4.50 6.24
CA GLY A 128 6.95 4.80 4.85
C GLY A 128 6.98 6.32 4.67
N ILE A 129 7.46 6.81 3.53
CA ILE A 129 7.69 8.24 3.30
C ILE A 129 6.93 8.71 2.07
N ILE A 130 6.19 9.80 2.23
CA ILE A 130 5.61 10.58 1.14
C ILE A 130 6.42 11.87 1.04
N LEU A 131 6.95 12.14 -0.14
CA LEU A 131 7.61 13.39 -0.48
C LEU A 131 6.75 14.16 -1.46
N SER A 132 6.48 15.42 -1.16
CA SER A 132 5.75 16.34 -2.04
C SER A 132 6.48 17.67 -2.18
N ASN A 133 6.70 18.12 -3.42
CA ASN A 133 7.27 19.43 -3.75
C ASN A 133 6.57 20.02 -4.99
N GLY A 134 5.62 20.93 -4.78
CA GLY A 134 4.76 21.43 -5.86
C GLY A 134 3.96 20.29 -6.51
N TYR A 135 4.11 20.11 -7.82
CA TYR A 135 3.48 19.01 -8.58
C TYR A 135 4.24 17.67 -8.48
N HIS A 136 5.45 17.67 -7.91
CA HIS A 136 6.26 16.47 -7.76
C HIS A 136 5.86 15.71 -6.51
N ARG A 137 5.57 14.42 -6.67
CA ARG A 137 5.20 13.55 -5.56
C ARG A 137 5.77 12.15 -5.75
N ALA A 138 6.30 11.58 -4.69
CA ALA A 138 6.67 10.17 -4.65
C ALA A 138 6.43 9.56 -3.29
N VAL A 139 6.28 8.23 -3.30
CA VAL A 139 6.08 7.42 -2.10
C VAL A 139 6.99 6.21 -2.13
N PHE A 140 7.54 5.88 -0.98
CA PHE A 140 8.15 4.60 -0.68
C PHE A 140 7.51 3.98 0.57
N LEU A 141 7.19 2.69 0.48
CA LEU A 141 6.76 1.88 1.62
C LEU A 141 7.97 1.53 2.52
N PRO A 142 7.75 1.17 3.80
CA PRO A 142 8.83 0.80 4.71
C PRO A 142 9.76 -0.32 4.17
N GLN A 143 9.23 -1.28 3.42
CA GLN A 143 10.01 -2.39 2.86
C GLN A 143 11.13 -1.92 1.89
N VAL A 144 11.00 -0.73 1.29
CA VAL A 144 12.00 -0.19 0.36
C VAL A 144 13.33 0.10 1.07
N TRP A 145 13.32 0.31 2.39
CA TRP A 145 14.55 0.48 3.19
C TRP A 145 15.49 -0.72 3.11
N GLU A 146 14.98 -1.92 2.84
CA GLU A 146 15.82 -3.12 2.67
C GLU A 146 16.67 -3.06 1.39
N GLN A 147 16.12 -2.45 0.33
CA GLN A 147 16.81 -2.27 -0.96
C GLN A 147 17.67 -1.01 -0.98
N LEU A 148 17.26 0.02 -0.23
CA LEU A 148 17.92 1.32 -0.14
C LEU A 148 18.27 1.62 1.33
N PRO A 149 19.25 0.91 1.91
CA PRO A 149 19.60 1.08 3.31
C PRO A 149 20.24 2.45 3.55
N GLY A 150 19.73 3.16 4.54
CA GLY A 150 20.26 4.44 4.98
C GLY A 150 19.54 5.65 4.38
N PHE A 151 19.43 6.69 5.21
CA PHE A 151 18.66 7.90 4.91
C PHE A 151 19.03 8.56 3.58
N ASP A 152 20.33 8.76 3.34
CA ASP A 152 20.80 9.59 2.22
C ASP A 152 20.49 8.92 0.87
N LEU A 153 20.78 7.63 0.74
CA LEU A 153 20.48 6.85 -0.47
C LEU A 153 18.97 6.73 -0.72
N PHE A 154 18.18 6.47 0.33
CA PHE A 154 16.73 6.37 0.23
C PHE A 154 16.10 7.66 -0.29
N PHE A 155 16.46 8.81 0.29
CA PHE A 155 15.91 10.10 -0.12
C PHE A 155 16.41 10.54 -1.49
N GLU A 156 17.66 10.24 -1.87
CA GLU A 156 18.14 10.49 -3.23
C GLU A 156 17.27 9.77 -4.28
N HIS A 157 16.99 8.49 -4.05
CA HIS A 157 16.12 7.70 -4.93
C HIS A 157 14.65 8.14 -4.88
N LEU A 158 14.16 8.56 -3.71
CA LEU A 158 12.81 9.10 -3.57
C LEU A 158 12.65 10.41 -4.34
N CYS A 159 13.63 11.33 -4.25
CA CYS A 159 13.68 12.54 -5.06
C CYS A 159 13.64 12.20 -6.56
N LYS A 160 14.49 11.27 -7.01
CA LYS A 160 14.50 10.82 -8.42
C LYS A 160 13.14 10.26 -8.86
N LYS A 161 12.50 9.44 -8.02
CA LYS A 161 11.16 8.89 -8.27
C LYS A 161 10.10 9.99 -8.37
N ALA A 162 10.24 11.08 -7.61
CA ALA A 162 9.37 12.25 -7.70
C ALA A 162 9.64 13.10 -8.96
N GLY A 163 10.66 12.78 -9.75
CA GLY A 163 11.12 13.59 -10.88
C GLY A 163 11.91 14.83 -10.44
N LEU A 164 12.49 14.82 -9.24
CA LEU A 164 13.31 15.89 -8.68
C LEU A 164 14.81 15.53 -8.76
N SER A 165 15.68 16.53 -8.59
CA SER A 165 17.13 16.32 -8.47
C SER A 165 17.49 15.56 -7.18
N GLY A 166 18.63 14.86 -7.17
CA GLY A 166 19.05 14.06 -6.00
C GLY A 166 19.27 14.85 -4.70
N ASN A 167 19.40 16.17 -4.77
CA ASN A 167 19.55 17.08 -3.63
C ASN A 167 18.24 17.79 -3.24
N CYS A 168 17.07 17.24 -3.60
CA CYS A 168 15.78 17.92 -3.44
C CYS A 168 15.40 18.28 -1.99
N LEU A 169 16.05 17.67 -0.98
CA LEU A 169 15.81 18.01 0.42
C LEU A 169 16.23 19.43 0.81
N ASN A 170 17.11 20.07 0.03
CA ASN A 170 17.51 21.46 0.27
C ASN A 170 16.38 22.47 0.03
N ASP A 171 15.36 22.07 -0.73
CA ASP A 171 14.18 22.89 -1.01
C ASP A 171 13.09 22.75 0.07
N PHE A 172 13.38 22.04 1.16
CA PHE A 172 12.45 21.75 2.25
C PHE A 172 11.10 21.21 1.77
N PRO A 173 11.07 20.11 1.00
CA PRO A 173 9.83 19.51 0.53
C PRO A 173 8.95 19.09 1.72
N ARG A 174 7.64 19.02 1.50
CA ARG A 174 6.72 18.48 2.50
C ARG A 174 6.97 16.98 2.61
N ILE A 175 7.40 16.55 3.79
CA ILE A 175 7.61 15.13 4.12
C ILE A 175 6.51 14.69 5.06
N GLU A 176 5.87 13.58 4.71
CA GLU A 176 5.00 12.85 5.61
C GLU A 176 5.54 11.45 5.83
N LYS A 177 5.28 10.91 7.01
CA LYS A 177 5.56 9.52 7.34
C LYS A 177 4.30 8.76 7.69
N PHE A 178 4.28 7.48 7.38
CA PHE A 178 3.21 6.57 7.74
C PHE A 178 3.78 5.21 8.11
N HIS A 179 2.99 4.40 8.78
CA HIS A 179 3.33 3.02 9.11
C HIS A 179 2.49 2.06 8.28
N VAL A 180 2.99 0.85 8.08
CA VAL A 180 2.28 -0.22 7.38
C VAL A 180 2.04 -1.37 8.33
N THR A 181 0.80 -1.83 8.40
CA THR A 181 0.45 -3.12 9.02
C THR A 181 0.23 -4.14 7.90
N ILE A 182 1.09 -5.15 7.86
CA ILE A 182 1.00 -6.23 6.87
C ILE A 182 0.04 -7.31 7.37
N VAL A 183 -0.80 -7.78 6.46
CA VAL A 183 -1.67 -8.94 6.61
C VAL A 183 -1.45 -9.83 5.40
N GLU A 184 -1.01 -11.05 5.58
CA GLU A 184 -0.69 -11.97 4.49
C GLU A 184 -1.30 -13.35 4.73
N GLU A 185 -1.60 -14.06 3.65
CA GLU A 185 -1.93 -15.48 3.69
C GLU A 185 -0.71 -16.30 4.14
N PRO A 186 -0.93 -17.40 4.89
CA PRO A 186 0.13 -18.24 5.40
C PRO A 186 0.89 -19.03 4.31
#